data_AF-A0A7C3PV28-F1
#
_entry.id   AF-A0A7C3PV28-F1
#
_cell.length_a   1.000
_cell.length_b   1.000
_cell.length_c   1.000
_cell.angle_alpha   90.00
_cell.angle_beta   90.00
_cell.angle_gamma   90.00
#
_symmetry.space_group_name_H-M   'P 1'
#
loop_
_entity.id
_entity.type
_entity.pdbx_description
1 polymer ?
#
loop_
_entity_poly.entity_id
_entity_poly.type
_entity_poly.pdbx_seq_one_letter_code
_entity_poly.pdbx_strand_id
1 'polypeptide(L)'
;MRFWDSSAVVPLVTKEESSARAQRFLKRDPNMVVWALTPVEVRSALQRKRRRGELGADELRESLRRLETLSKVWDEVRDLDRVVSRSFRVLDLHELRAADSLQLAAALVLTGNNPQWVPFVCLDQILLVAAEREGFPTHAF
;
A
#
# COMPACT_ATOMS: atom_id res chain seq x y z
N MET A 1 -11.60 8.03 -4.18
CA MET A 1 -10.38 8.03 -3.36
C MET A 1 -10.23 6.69 -2.68
N ARG A 2 -9.03 6.10 -2.68
CA ARG A 2 -8.72 4.80 -2.04
C ARG A 2 -7.35 4.85 -1.36
N PHE A 3 -7.19 4.13 -0.26
CA PHE A 3 -5.88 3.94 0.39
C PHE A 3 -5.22 2.68 -0.17
N TRP A 4 -3.95 2.77 -0.59
CA TRP A 4 -3.21 1.68 -1.19
C TRP A 4 -2.01 1.31 -0.31
N ASP A 5 -1.99 0.06 0.14
CA ASP A 5 -0.81 -0.54 0.78
C ASP A 5 0.28 -0.84 -0.27
N SER A 6 1.53 -0.90 0.16
CA SER A 6 2.68 -1.14 -0.72
C SER A 6 2.58 -2.45 -1.50
N SER A 7 1.96 -3.50 -0.95
CA SER A 7 1.74 -4.77 -1.66
C SER A 7 0.82 -4.60 -2.88
N ALA A 8 -0.15 -3.69 -2.84
CA ALA A 8 -1.04 -3.38 -3.96
C ALA A 8 -0.43 -2.37 -4.96
N VAL A 9 0.59 -1.62 -4.54
CA VAL A 9 1.35 -0.72 -5.44
C VAL A 9 2.34 -1.48 -6.32
N VAL A 10 2.96 -2.55 -5.80
CA VAL A 10 3.98 -3.33 -6.54
C VAL A 10 3.49 -3.78 -7.93
N PRO A 11 2.29 -4.38 -8.10
CA PRO A 11 1.79 -4.77 -9.42
C PRO A 11 1.54 -3.62 -10.39
N LEU A 12 1.37 -2.38 -9.92
CA LEU A 12 1.20 -1.21 -10.79
C LEU A 12 2.51 -0.85 -11.51
N VAL A 13 3.65 -1.21 -10.93
CA VAL A 13 4.98 -0.86 -11.45
C VAL A 13 5.72 -2.06 -12.06
N THR A 14 5.31 -3.29 -11.75
CA THR A 14 5.85 -4.53 -12.33
C THR A 14 4.99 -5.08 -13.47
N LYS A 15 5.41 -6.21 -14.06
CA LYS A 15 4.63 -7.01 -15.02
C LYS A 15 4.32 -8.37 -14.39
N GLU A 16 3.22 -8.44 -13.66
CA GLU A 16 2.75 -9.63 -12.94
C GLU A 16 1.31 -9.95 -13.33
N GLU A 17 0.81 -11.14 -12.95
CA GLU A 17 -0.56 -11.57 -13.26
C GLU A 17 -1.61 -10.56 -12.75
N SER A 18 -1.38 -9.98 -11.57
CA SER A 18 -2.25 -8.98 -10.95
C SER A 18 -2.12 -7.57 -11.56
N SER A 19 -1.08 -7.28 -12.34
CA SER A 19 -0.82 -5.93 -12.88
C SER A 19 -1.98 -5.37 -13.70
N ALA A 20 -2.57 -6.20 -14.57
CA ALA A 20 -3.68 -5.76 -15.42
C ALA A 20 -4.94 -5.43 -14.60
N ARG A 21 -5.19 -6.18 -13.51
CA ARG A 21 -6.32 -5.94 -12.60
C ARG A 21 -6.09 -4.68 -11.78
N ALA A 22 -4.90 -4.54 -11.19
CA ALA A 22 -4.52 -3.36 -10.41
C ALA A 22 -4.61 -2.07 -11.25
N GLN A 23 -4.08 -2.07 -12.48
CA GLN A 23 -4.15 -0.92 -13.38
C GLN A 23 -5.58 -0.56 -13.77
N ARG A 24 -6.44 -1.55 -14.06
CA ARG A 24 -7.86 -1.30 -14.33
C ARG A 24 -8.56 -0.71 -13.12
N PHE A 25 -8.22 -1.16 -11.92
CA PHE A 25 -8.82 -0.65 -10.70
C PHE A 25 -8.40 0.80 -10.42
N LEU A 26 -7.11 1.12 -10.56
CA LEU A 26 -6.63 2.51 -10.46
C LEU A 26 -7.31 3.41 -11.50
N LYS A 27 -7.50 2.95 -12.74
CA LYS A 27 -8.21 3.73 -13.78
C LYS A 27 -9.67 4.05 -13.43
N ARG A 28 -10.35 3.22 -12.63
CA ARG A 28 -11.74 3.46 -12.21
C ARG A 28 -11.86 4.59 -11.19
N ASP A 29 -10.81 4.84 -10.42
CA ASP A 29 -10.73 5.92 -9.45
C ASP A 29 -9.24 6.25 -9.21
N PRO A 30 -8.73 7.30 -9.87
CA PRO A 30 -7.31 7.64 -9.85
C PRO A 30 -6.87 8.33 -8.55
N ASN A 31 -7.81 8.65 -7.63
CA ASN A 31 -7.50 9.31 -6.37
C ASN A 31 -6.89 8.29 -5.41
N MET A 32 -5.58 8.10 -5.54
CA MET A 32 -4.76 7.16 -4.78
C MET A 32 -4.09 7.87 -3.62
N VAL A 33 -4.25 7.34 -2.41
CA VAL A 33 -3.55 7.80 -1.21
C VAL A 33 -2.68 6.66 -0.69
N VAL A 34 -1.46 6.96 -0.26
CA VAL A 34 -0.53 5.99 0.36
C VAL A 34 0.03 6.53 1.67
N TRP A 35 0.66 5.66 2.47
CA TRP A 35 1.52 6.13 3.57
C TRP A 35 2.85 6.66 3.04
N ALA A 36 3.42 7.68 3.69
CA ALA A 36 4.67 8.34 3.29
C ALA A 36 5.88 7.41 3.11
N LEU A 37 5.95 6.23 3.76
CA LEU A 37 7.04 5.27 3.57
C LEU A 37 6.76 4.18 2.52
N THR A 38 5.58 4.19 1.89
CA THR A 38 5.25 3.29 0.78
C THR A 38 6.29 3.27 -0.35
N PRO A 39 6.91 4.39 -0.80
CA PRO A 39 7.98 4.34 -1.79
C PRO A 39 9.17 3.45 -1.37
N VAL A 40 9.53 3.50 -0.08
CA VAL A 40 10.63 2.70 0.48
C VAL A 40 10.26 1.23 0.49
N GLU A 41 9.04 0.90 0.91
CA GLU A 41 8.52 -0.47 0.95
C GLU A 41 8.44 -1.09 -0.46
N VAL A 42 7.89 -0.36 -1.44
CA VAL A 42 7.82 -0.82 -2.83
C VAL A 42 9.22 -1.03 -3.39
N ARG A 43 10.15 -0.08 -3.18
CA ARG A 43 11.54 -0.25 -3.62
C ARG A 43 12.21 -1.46 -2.97
N SER A 44 11.96 -1.70 -1.68
CA SER A 44 12.44 -2.90 -0.96
C SER A 44 11.88 -4.18 -1.57
N ALA A 45 10.58 -4.22 -1.88
CA ALA A 45 9.93 -5.36 -2.53
C ALA A 45 10.53 -5.64 -3.92
N LEU A 46 10.73 -4.62 -4.75
CA LEU A 46 11.38 -4.76 -6.07
C LEU A 46 12.80 -5.31 -5.97
N GLN A 47 13.58 -4.84 -5.00
CA GLN A 47 14.94 -5.33 -4.76
C GLN A 47 14.96 -6.78 -4.25
N ARG A 48 13.99 -7.19 -3.43
CA ARG A 48 13.82 -8.59 -3.04
C ARG A 48 13.50 -9.47 -4.24
N LYS A 49 12.58 -9.07 -5.11
CA LYS A 49 12.27 -9.78 -6.38
C LYS A 49 13.51 -9.94 -7.24
N ARG A 50 14.31 -8.89 -7.41
CA ARG A 50 15.60 -8.94 -8.13
C ARG A 50 16.56 -9.97 -7.53
N ARG A 51 16.74 -9.97 -6.20
CA ARG A 51 17.62 -10.93 -5.51
C ARG A 51 17.16 -12.38 -5.64
N ARG A 52 15.85 -12.61 -5.78
CA ARG A 52 15.26 -13.94 -6.01
C ARG A 52 15.27 -14.38 -7.47
N GLY A 53 15.75 -13.53 -8.39
CA GLY A 53 15.72 -13.82 -9.83
C GLY A 53 14.35 -13.66 -10.48
N GLU A 54 13.35 -13.14 -9.75
CA GLU A 54 11.98 -12.90 -10.25
C GLU A 54 11.88 -11.64 -11.12
N LEU A 55 12.94 -10.81 -11.14
CA LEU A 55 12.99 -9.57 -11.89
C LEU A 55 14.39 -9.38 -12.52
N GLY A 56 14.44 -9.07 -13.81
CA GLY A 56 15.67 -8.71 -14.52
C GLY A 56 16.20 -7.34 -14.10
N ALA A 57 17.47 -7.03 -14.44
CA ALA A 57 18.05 -5.71 -14.17
C ALA A 57 17.32 -4.58 -14.93
N ASP A 58 16.97 -4.83 -16.19
CA ASP A 58 16.24 -3.87 -17.03
C ASP A 58 14.80 -3.67 -16.54
N GLU A 59 14.13 -4.75 -16.16
CA GLU A 59 12.78 -4.70 -15.59
C GLU A 59 12.75 -3.96 -14.25
N LEU A 60 13.79 -4.11 -13.42
CA LEU A 60 13.94 -3.34 -12.19
C LEU A 60 14.10 -1.84 -12.50
N ARG A 61 14.97 -1.47 -13.43
CA ARG A 61 15.16 -0.07 -13.84
C ARG A 61 13.84 0.55 -14.32
N GLU A 62 13.10 -0.20 -15.12
CA GLU A 62 11.80 0.23 -15.62
C GLU A 62 10.74 0.35 -14.51
N SER A 63 10.68 -0.62 -13.59
CA SER A 63 9.75 -0.58 -12.45
C SER A 63 10.03 0.62 -11.53
N LEU A 64 11.30 0.97 -11.32
CA LEU A 64 11.68 2.15 -10.54
C LEU A 64 11.27 3.46 -11.24
N ARG A 65 11.40 3.55 -12.57
CA ARG A 65 10.90 4.72 -13.34
C ARG A 65 9.39 4.87 -13.25
N ARG A 66 8.65 3.77 -13.30
CA ARG A 66 7.19 3.77 -13.10
C ARG A 66 6.81 4.19 -11.69
N LEU A 67 7.53 3.71 -10.68
CA LEU A 67 7.33 4.14 -9.29
C LEU A 67 7.53 5.65 -9.14
N GLU A 68 8.59 6.21 -9.72
CA GLU A 68 8.86 7.65 -9.68
C GLU A 68 7.77 8.48 -10.38
N THR A 69 7.20 7.94 -11.46
CA THR A 69 6.09 8.60 -12.18
C THR A 69 4.80 8.53 -11.36
N LEU A 70 4.48 7.36 -10.79
CA LEU A 70 3.31 7.16 -9.97
C LEU A 70 3.35 7.99 -8.68
N SER A 71 4.53 8.15 -8.08
CA SER A 71 4.69 8.95 -6.86
C SER A 71 4.50 10.45 -7.05
N LYS A 72 4.47 10.94 -8.30
CA LYS A 72 4.21 12.36 -8.61
C LYS A 72 2.71 12.68 -8.59
N VAL A 73 1.83 11.67 -8.55
CA VAL A 73 0.38 11.87 -8.73
C VAL A 73 -0.47 11.29 -7.60
N TRP A 74 0.08 10.50 -6.68
CA TRP A 74 -0.66 10.08 -5.47
C TRP A 74 -0.58 11.14 -4.38
N ASP A 75 -1.50 11.05 -3.42
CA ASP A 75 -1.42 11.78 -2.15
C ASP A 75 -0.75 10.92 -1.08
N GLU A 76 -0.12 11.56 -0.09
CA GLU A 76 0.59 10.87 0.99
C GLU A 76 0.09 11.30 2.38
N VAL A 77 -0.19 10.31 3.23
CA VAL A 77 -0.36 10.53 4.67
C VAL A 77 1.01 10.72 5.31
N ARG A 78 1.30 11.95 5.73
CA ARG A 78 2.63 12.39 6.20
C ARG A 78 2.72 12.70 7.70
N ASP A 79 1.60 12.64 8.43
CA ASP A 79 1.56 12.91 9.87
C ASP A 79 2.16 11.73 10.67
N LEU A 80 3.49 11.67 10.70
CA LEU A 80 4.23 10.53 11.26
C LEU A 80 3.91 10.33 12.75
N ASP A 81 3.80 11.41 13.52
CA ASP A 81 3.55 11.33 14.96
C ASP A 81 2.17 10.71 15.24
N ARG A 82 1.12 11.13 14.52
CA ARG A 82 -0.20 10.50 14.66
C ARG A 82 -0.21 9.06 14.17
N VAL A 83 0.51 8.76 13.09
CA VAL A 83 0.61 7.38 12.57
C VAL A 83 1.30 6.46 13.56
N VAL A 84 2.43 6.86 14.15
CA VAL A 84 3.16 6.09 15.16
C VAL A 84 2.33 5.91 16.42
N SER A 85 1.72 6.98 16.94
CA SER A 85 0.85 6.90 18.10
C SER A 85 -0.32 5.92 17.86
N ARG A 86 -0.90 5.96 16.65
CA ARG A 86 -2.00 5.10 16.26
C ARG A 86 -1.59 3.63 16.07
N SER A 87 -0.37 3.36 15.62
CA SER A 87 0.08 2.01 15.31
C SER A 87 0.24 1.14 16.56
N PHE A 88 0.48 1.72 17.74
CA PHE A 88 0.53 0.96 18.99
C PHE A 88 -0.79 0.23 19.29
N ARG A 89 -1.92 0.94 19.22
CA ARG A 89 -3.24 0.30 19.39
C ARG A 89 -3.53 -0.73 18.30
N VAL A 90 -3.07 -0.48 17.07
CA VAL A 90 -3.20 -1.46 15.99
C VAL A 90 -2.42 -2.74 16.30
N LEU A 91 -1.22 -2.64 16.88
CA LEU A 91 -0.43 -3.79 17.31
C LEU A 91 -1.06 -4.52 18.51
N ASP A 92 -1.69 -3.79 19.42
CA ASP A 92 -2.38 -4.41 20.57
C ASP A 92 -3.60 -5.24 20.15
N LEU A 93 -4.25 -4.86 19.03
CA LEU A 93 -5.51 -5.47 18.57
C LEU A 93 -5.32 -6.52 17.46
N HIS A 94 -4.25 -6.40 16.67
CA HIS A 94 -4.03 -7.23 15.49
C HIS A 94 -2.61 -7.77 15.48
N GLU A 95 -2.45 -9.04 15.07
CA GLU A 95 -1.15 -9.71 14.95
C GLU A 95 -0.38 -9.24 13.71
N LEU A 96 -0.07 -7.94 13.65
CA LEU A 96 0.64 -7.30 12.55
C LEU A 96 2.11 -7.05 12.88
N ARG A 97 2.93 -6.98 11.83
CA ARG A 97 4.30 -6.47 11.96
C ARG A 97 4.26 -4.95 12.07
N ALA A 98 5.36 -4.36 12.56
CA ALA A 98 5.47 -2.91 12.72
C ALA A 98 5.21 -2.12 11.42
N ALA A 99 5.68 -2.60 10.26
CA ALA A 99 5.42 -1.93 8.98
C ALA A 99 3.92 -1.96 8.61
N ASP A 100 3.30 -3.14 8.73
CA ASP A 100 1.89 -3.35 8.40
C ASP A 100 0.97 -2.56 9.36
N SER A 101 1.35 -2.46 10.64
CA SER A 101 0.61 -1.65 11.62
C SER A 101 0.70 -0.16 11.32
N LEU A 102 1.84 0.34 10.82
CA LEU A 102 2.01 1.73 10.38
C LEU A 102 1.18 2.01 9.12
N GLN A 103 1.09 1.07 8.18
CA GLN A 103 0.23 1.19 7.00
C GLN A 103 -1.26 1.30 7.39
N LEU A 104 -1.75 0.40 8.24
CA LEU A 104 -3.14 0.46 8.72
C LEU A 104 -3.40 1.72 9.55
N ALA A 105 -2.44 2.13 10.39
CA ALA A 105 -2.53 3.37 11.15
C ALA A 105 -2.60 4.61 10.24
N ALA A 106 -1.86 4.66 9.14
CA ALA A 106 -1.93 5.74 8.16
C ALA A 106 -3.31 5.84 7.52
N ALA A 107 -3.94 4.72 7.16
CA ALA A 107 -5.31 4.71 6.66
C ALA A 107 -6.33 5.21 7.71
N LEU A 108 -6.13 4.87 8.98
CA LEU A 108 -6.99 5.33 10.08
C LEU A 108 -6.83 6.84 10.33
N VAL A 109 -5.61 7.37 10.21
CA VAL A 109 -5.32 8.81 10.31
C VAL A 109 -5.98 9.57 9.16
N LEU A 110 -5.87 9.05 7.92
CA LEU A 110 -6.53 9.62 6.73
C LEU A 110 -8.04 9.76 6.92
N THR A 111 -8.68 8.74 7.48
CA THR A 111 -10.14 8.67 7.57
C THR A 111 -10.72 9.36 8.80
N GLY A 112 -9.88 9.82 9.74
CA GLY A 112 -10.36 10.43 10.99
C GLY A 112 -11.30 9.52 11.78
N ASN A 113 -11.06 8.20 11.76
CA ASN A 113 -11.91 7.15 12.32
C ASN A 113 -13.26 6.91 11.60
N ASN A 114 -13.39 7.31 10.33
CA ASN A 114 -14.52 6.91 9.47
C ASN A 114 -14.06 5.99 8.32
N PRO A 115 -13.56 4.78 8.62
CA PRO A 115 -12.93 3.89 7.65
C PRO A 115 -13.89 3.38 6.56
N GLN A 116 -15.21 3.40 6.81
CA GLN A 116 -16.24 2.93 5.90
C GLN A 116 -16.29 3.67 4.55
N TRP A 117 -15.69 4.85 4.44
CA TRP A 117 -15.74 5.69 3.24
C TRP A 117 -14.53 5.56 2.32
N VAL A 118 -13.44 4.94 2.78
CA VAL A 118 -12.18 4.85 2.02
C VAL A 118 -11.80 3.39 1.88
N PRO A 119 -11.92 2.79 0.68
CA PRO A 119 -11.49 1.42 0.47
C PRO A 119 -9.98 1.26 0.73
N PHE A 120 -9.62 0.18 1.44
CA PHE A 120 -8.25 -0.24 1.70
C PHE A 120 -7.83 -1.33 0.70
N VAL A 121 -6.84 -1.03 -0.12
CA VAL A 121 -6.40 -1.89 -1.23
C VAL A 121 -5.08 -2.54 -0.86
N CYS A 122 -5.07 -3.86 -0.71
CA CYS A 122 -3.93 -4.62 -0.19
C CYS A 122 -3.94 -6.07 -0.71
N LEU A 123 -2.76 -6.65 -0.88
CA LEU A 123 -2.55 -8.04 -1.30
C LEU A 123 -1.95 -8.92 -0.19
N ASP A 124 -1.67 -8.35 0.99
CA ASP A 124 -1.34 -9.12 2.19
C ASP A 124 -2.63 -9.47 2.94
N GLN A 125 -2.94 -10.76 3.03
CA GLN A 125 -4.18 -11.24 3.62
C GLN A 125 -4.31 -10.91 5.12
N ILE A 126 -3.19 -10.90 5.86
CA ILE A 126 -3.20 -10.63 7.30
C ILE A 126 -3.53 -9.15 7.52
N LEU A 127 -2.90 -8.25 6.78
CA LEU A 127 -3.18 -6.82 6.82
C LEU A 127 -4.60 -6.50 6.33
N LEU A 128 -5.08 -7.16 5.28
CA LEU A 128 -6.43 -6.97 4.76
C LEU A 128 -7.50 -7.32 5.80
N VAL A 129 -7.36 -8.45 6.50
CA VAL A 129 -8.29 -8.87 7.57
C VAL A 129 -8.26 -7.88 8.74
N ALA A 130 -7.09 -7.36 9.12
CA ALA A 130 -6.99 -6.33 10.15
C ALA A 130 -7.70 -5.03 9.73
N ALA A 131 -7.58 -4.62 8.46
CA ALA A 131 -8.29 -3.47 7.92
C ALA A 131 -9.82 -3.68 7.93
N GLU A 132 -10.32 -4.86 7.55
CA GLU A 132 -11.75 -5.18 7.65
C GLU A 132 -12.27 -5.06 9.09
N ARG A 133 -11.50 -5.58 10.07
CA ARG A 133 -11.85 -5.50 11.49
C ARG A 133 -11.85 -4.08 12.04
N GLU A 134 -11.03 -3.20 11.47
CA GLU A 134 -11.06 -1.76 11.77
C GLU A 134 -12.22 -1.03 11.05
N GLY A 135 -12.96 -1.70 10.15
CA GLY A 135 -14.15 -1.17 9.48
C GLY A 135 -13.90 -0.63 8.07
N PHE A 136 -12.75 -0.92 7.46
CA PHE A 136 -12.49 -0.54 6.07
C PHE A 136 -13.22 -1.48 5.09
N PRO A 137 -13.84 -0.97 4.02
CA PRO A 137 -14.12 -1.75 2.83
C PRO A 137 -12.79 -2.18 2.22
N THR A 138 -12.62 -3.46 1.91
CA THR A 138 -11.34 -4.00 1.43
C THR A 138 -11.39 -4.45 -0.02
N HIS A 139 -10.22 -4.44 -0.67
CA HIS A 139 -10.08 -4.91 -2.03
C HIS A 139 -8.71 -5.56 -2.28
N ALA A 140 -8.75 -6.73 -2.93
CA ALA A 140 -7.60 -7.46 -3.47
C ALA A 140 -7.88 -7.85 -4.94
N PHE A 141 -6.83 -8.12 -5.73
CA PHE A 141 -6.92 -8.38 -7.18
C PHE A 141 -6.65 -9.82 -7.57
#